data_AF-A0A101XDG1-F1
#
_entry.id   AF-A0A101XDG1-F1
#
_cell.length_a   1.000
_cell.length_b   1.000
_cell.length_c   1.000
_cell.angle_alpha   90.00
_cell.angle_beta   90.00
_cell.angle_gamma   90.00
#
_symmetry.space_group_name_H-M   'P 1'
#
loop_
_entity.id
_entity.type
_entity.pdbx_description
1 polymer ?
#
loop_
_entity_poly.entity_id
_entity_poly.type
_entity_poly.pdbx_seq_one_letter_code
_entity_poly.pdbx_strand_id
1 'polypeptide(L)'
;MEFVIPLCQPWRGFQEATIVVREGGVLAVGRTAEGFDERPIAAEDVVDLVAPYMELYDWLGFEVGRILGLGYSPIAGDLFTWLRSHVAFIDEASARWGRVVDGVGPFSVRRLLRRVYMPYSGHALTLTYVAYPFPDAVVAAESRGRTMAIGSVVVEWGGVKVASAGVRTLAGAFLLAQATPELTPVLKELRKTLEEFVARFLSISACR
;
A
#
# COMPACT_ATOMS: atom_id res chain seq x y z
N MET A 1 -3.58 -5.37 -11.35
CA MET A 1 -2.48 -4.63 -10.70
C MET A 1 -2.62 -3.17 -11.06
N GLU A 2 -2.48 -2.29 -10.08
CA GLU A 2 -2.64 -0.86 -10.29
C GLU A 2 -1.60 -0.12 -9.46
N PHE A 3 -1.11 1.00 -10.00
CA PHE A 3 -0.31 1.96 -9.26
C PHE A 3 -1.03 3.31 -9.29
N VAL A 4 -1.52 3.72 -8.11
CA VAL A 4 -2.45 4.83 -7.92
C VAL A 4 -1.76 5.94 -7.15
N ILE A 5 -1.61 7.10 -7.79
CA ILE A 5 -0.78 8.21 -7.32
C ILE A 5 -1.63 9.49 -7.30
N PRO A 6 -2.09 9.95 -6.12
CA PRO A 6 -2.74 11.25 -6.01
C PRO A 6 -1.67 12.35 -6.15
N LEU A 7 -1.88 13.32 -7.04
CA LEU A 7 -0.95 14.43 -7.23
C LEU A 7 -1.19 15.56 -6.23
N CYS A 8 -2.41 15.71 -5.72
CA CYS A 8 -2.82 16.76 -4.76
C CYS A 8 -2.45 18.19 -5.19
N GLN A 9 -2.37 18.42 -6.49
CA GLN A 9 -2.10 19.71 -7.10
C GLN A 9 -2.72 19.77 -8.50
N PRO A 10 -2.95 20.98 -9.05
CA PRO A 10 -3.45 21.12 -10.41
C PRO A 10 -2.52 20.50 -11.43
N TRP A 11 -3.09 19.82 -12.43
CA TRP A 11 -2.29 19.15 -13.46
C TRP A 11 -3.09 18.95 -14.75
N ARG A 12 -2.56 19.37 -15.90
CA ARG A 12 -3.16 19.22 -17.24
C ARG A 12 -4.70 19.48 -17.31
N GLY A 13 -5.17 20.54 -16.66
CA GLY A 13 -6.58 20.95 -16.64
C GLY A 13 -7.44 20.33 -15.53
N PHE A 14 -6.87 19.44 -14.72
CA PHE A 14 -7.45 18.98 -13.46
C PHE A 14 -7.09 19.96 -12.33
N GLN A 15 -8.03 20.20 -11.43
CA GLN A 15 -7.84 20.92 -10.17
C GLN A 15 -7.08 20.05 -9.16
N GLU A 16 -7.44 18.75 -9.11
CA GLU A 16 -6.72 17.69 -8.41
C GLU A 16 -6.81 16.44 -9.27
N ALA A 17 -5.67 15.84 -9.61
CA ALA A 17 -5.58 14.63 -10.42
C ALA A 17 -5.00 13.46 -9.63
N THR A 18 -5.43 12.26 -9.98
CA THR A 18 -4.86 10.98 -9.61
C THR A 18 -4.41 10.27 -10.87
N ILE A 19 -3.15 9.86 -10.91
CA ILE A 19 -2.62 9.01 -11.99
C ILE A 19 -2.86 7.56 -11.61
N VAL A 20 -3.46 6.80 -12.52
CA VAL A 20 -3.71 5.36 -12.38
C VAL A 20 -2.99 4.64 -13.51
N VAL A 21 -1.97 3.87 -13.16
CA VAL A 21 -1.20 3.03 -14.08
C VAL A 21 -1.67 1.59 -13.91
N ARG A 22 -2.08 0.94 -15.00
CA ARG A 22 -2.49 -0.48 -15.03
C ARG A 22 -2.16 -1.11 -16.37
N GLU A 23 -2.24 -2.44 -16.50
CA GLU A 23 -1.83 -3.14 -17.74
C GLU A 23 -2.50 -2.63 -19.03
N GLY A 24 -3.70 -2.05 -18.94
CA GLY A 24 -4.41 -1.46 -20.08
C GLY A 24 -4.01 -0.02 -20.46
N GLY A 25 -3.06 0.60 -19.75
CA GLY A 25 -2.59 1.96 -20.00
C GLY A 25 -2.56 2.85 -18.76
N VAL A 26 -2.34 4.15 -18.99
CA VAL A 26 -2.32 5.18 -17.95
C VAL A 26 -3.56 6.05 -18.07
N LEU A 27 -4.18 6.35 -16.94
CA LEU A 27 -5.31 7.26 -16.82
C LEU A 27 -4.96 8.40 -15.86
N ALA A 28 -5.43 9.60 -16.16
CA ALA A 28 -5.58 10.65 -15.17
C ALA A 28 -7.06 10.83 -14.86
N VAL A 29 -7.37 10.82 -13.57
CA VAL A 29 -8.72 10.90 -13.05
C VAL A 29 -8.79 12.04 -12.06
N GLY A 30 -9.81 12.88 -12.14
CA GLY A 30 -9.91 14.00 -11.21
C GLY A 30 -11.01 15.00 -11.52
N ARG A 31 -11.04 16.08 -10.74
CA ARG A 31 -11.99 17.19 -10.92
C ARG A 31 -11.43 18.22 -11.88
N THR A 32 -12.26 18.69 -12.81
CA THR A 32 -12.00 19.79 -13.75
C THR A 32 -12.99 20.94 -13.50
N ALA A 33 -12.89 22.02 -14.29
CA ALA A 33 -13.87 23.11 -14.25
C ALA A 33 -15.29 22.66 -14.63
N GLU A 34 -15.43 21.60 -15.43
CA GLU A 34 -16.71 21.12 -15.97
C GLU A 34 -17.30 19.95 -15.17
N GLY A 35 -16.55 19.40 -14.21
CA GLY A 35 -16.97 18.25 -13.40
C GLY A 35 -15.86 17.21 -13.25
N PHE A 36 -16.23 16.00 -12.89
CA PHE A 36 -15.31 14.87 -12.82
C PHE A 36 -14.98 14.38 -14.23
N ASP A 37 -13.72 14.07 -14.49
CA ASP A 37 -13.23 13.65 -15.80
C ASP A 37 -12.18 12.53 -15.66
N GLU A 38 -12.06 11.71 -16.70
CA GLU A 38 -11.09 10.61 -16.82
C GLU A 38 -10.49 10.64 -18.22
N ARG A 39 -9.16 10.78 -18.31
CA ARG A 39 -8.44 10.94 -19.57
C ARG A 39 -7.36 9.88 -19.72
N PRO A 40 -7.29 9.15 -20.85
CA PRO A 40 -6.15 8.31 -21.18
C PRO A 40 -4.92 9.17 -21.49
N ILE A 41 -3.76 8.70 -21.04
CA ILE A 41 -2.48 9.39 -21.21
C ILE A 41 -1.43 8.40 -21.68
N ALA A 42 -0.52 8.85 -22.54
CA ALA A 42 0.64 8.07 -22.93
C ALA A 42 1.52 7.77 -21.70
N ALA A 43 2.13 6.59 -21.65
CA ALA A 43 2.99 6.25 -20.52
C ALA A 43 4.21 7.18 -20.49
N GLU A 44 4.78 7.47 -21.66
CA GLU A 44 5.95 8.35 -21.81
C GLU A 44 5.74 9.74 -21.20
N ASP A 45 4.52 10.26 -21.27
CA ASP A 45 4.14 11.58 -20.76
C ASP A 45 4.13 11.70 -19.23
N VAL A 46 4.11 10.57 -18.53
CA VAL A 46 4.01 10.52 -17.06
C VAL A 46 5.19 9.83 -16.38
N VAL A 47 6.11 9.20 -17.12
CA VAL A 47 7.23 8.45 -16.53
C VAL A 47 8.02 9.31 -15.54
N ASP A 48 8.41 10.53 -15.94
CA ASP A 48 9.16 11.43 -15.06
C ASP A 48 8.36 11.87 -13.82
N LEU A 49 7.04 11.97 -13.97
CA LEU A 49 6.13 12.30 -12.87
C LEU A 49 5.99 11.14 -11.88
N VAL A 50 5.95 9.90 -12.36
CA VAL A 50 5.75 8.72 -11.51
C VAL A 50 7.05 8.14 -10.94
N ALA A 51 8.20 8.45 -11.55
CA ALA A 51 9.50 7.90 -11.17
C ALA A 51 9.86 8.06 -9.68
N PRO A 52 9.66 9.23 -9.03
CA PRO A 52 9.95 9.37 -7.59
C PRO A 52 9.10 8.43 -6.72
N TYR A 53 7.88 8.15 -7.14
CA TYR A 53 7.00 7.24 -6.43
C TYR A 53 7.36 5.77 -6.71
N MET A 54 7.86 5.44 -7.91
CA MET A 54 8.42 4.12 -8.21
C MET A 54 9.63 3.85 -7.31
N GLU A 55 10.56 4.80 -7.20
CA GLU A 55 11.73 4.71 -6.32
C GLU A 55 11.33 4.53 -4.84
N LEU A 56 10.26 5.22 -4.41
CA LEU A 56 9.71 5.06 -3.07
C LEU A 56 9.18 3.63 -2.83
N TYR A 57 8.50 3.02 -3.81
CA TYR A 57 8.07 1.63 -3.71
C TYR A 57 9.24 0.66 -3.83
N ASP A 58 10.24 0.93 -4.65
CA ASP A 58 11.46 0.13 -4.70
C ASP A 58 12.15 0.10 -3.33
N TRP A 59 12.29 1.25 -2.69
CA TRP A 59 12.80 1.34 -1.32
C TRP A 59 11.95 0.50 -0.34
N LEU A 60 10.61 0.58 -0.42
CA LEU A 60 9.72 -0.23 0.41
C LEU A 60 9.92 -1.73 0.14
N GLY A 61 10.11 -2.11 -1.12
CA GLY A 61 10.41 -3.47 -1.55
C GLY A 61 11.72 -3.98 -0.94
N PHE A 62 12.78 -3.19 -0.99
CA PHE A 62 14.06 -3.50 -0.35
C PHE A 62 13.93 -3.72 1.16
N GLU A 63 13.23 -2.83 1.87
CA GLU A 63 13.05 -2.96 3.33
C GLU A 63 12.20 -4.16 3.71
N VAL A 64 11.09 -4.40 3.00
CA VAL A 64 10.27 -5.60 3.20
C VAL A 64 11.08 -6.86 2.92
N GLY A 65 11.90 -6.85 1.86
CA GLY A 65 12.79 -7.95 1.51
C GLY A 65 13.77 -8.25 2.63
N ARG A 66 14.47 -7.22 3.13
CA ARG A 66 15.39 -7.33 4.28
C ARG A 66 14.70 -7.92 5.52
N ILE A 67 13.53 -7.42 5.89
CA ILE A 67 12.78 -7.86 7.09
C ILE A 67 12.33 -9.31 6.98
N LEU A 68 11.88 -9.72 5.78
CA LEU A 68 11.34 -11.06 5.56
C LEU A 68 12.40 -12.10 5.12
N GLY A 69 13.63 -11.65 4.86
CA GLY A 69 14.73 -12.47 4.36
C GLY A 69 14.53 -12.89 2.89
N LEU A 70 14.05 -11.95 2.06
CA LEU A 70 13.84 -12.10 0.63
C LEU A 70 14.74 -11.13 -0.15
N GLY A 71 15.09 -11.50 -1.38
CA GLY A 71 15.72 -10.58 -2.32
C GLY A 71 14.69 -9.67 -2.95
N TYR A 72 14.98 -8.37 -3.02
CA TYR A 72 14.27 -7.43 -3.89
C TYR A 72 15.29 -6.83 -4.85
N SER A 73 14.90 -6.68 -6.11
CA SER A 73 15.69 -5.92 -7.09
C SER A 73 14.74 -5.29 -8.09
N PRO A 74 14.81 -3.96 -8.30
CA PRO A 74 14.03 -3.32 -9.32
C PRO A 74 14.44 -3.86 -10.70
N ILE A 75 13.46 -4.23 -11.51
CA ILE A 75 13.69 -4.66 -12.89
C ILE A 75 13.79 -3.42 -13.76
N ALA A 76 14.87 -3.33 -14.54
CA ALA A 76 15.02 -2.33 -15.58
C ALA A 76 14.02 -2.58 -16.71
N GLY A 77 13.41 -1.52 -17.24
CA GLY A 77 12.45 -1.62 -18.32
C GLY A 77 11.42 -0.49 -18.29
N ASP A 78 10.31 -0.69 -18.99
CA ASP A 78 9.18 0.23 -18.95
C ASP A 78 8.40 0.14 -17.62
N LEU A 79 7.56 1.15 -17.39
CA LEU A 79 6.71 1.29 -16.21
C LEU A 79 5.84 0.06 -15.91
N PHE A 80 5.29 -0.60 -16.95
CA PHE A 80 4.43 -1.78 -16.76
C PHE A 80 5.25 -3.01 -16.40
N THR A 81 6.45 -3.15 -16.96
CA THR A 81 7.41 -4.19 -16.60
C THR A 81 7.86 -4.05 -15.16
N TRP A 82 8.16 -2.83 -14.71
CA TRP A 82 8.41 -2.54 -13.31
C TRP A 82 7.22 -2.91 -12.41
N LEU A 83 5.99 -2.49 -12.77
CA LEU A 83 4.79 -2.76 -11.96
C LEU A 83 4.53 -4.26 -11.80
N ARG A 84 4.64 -5.04 -12.89
CA ARG A 84 4.53 -6.50 -12.85
C ARG A 84 5.56 -7.12 -11.91
N SER A 85 6.81 -6.68 -12.01
CA SER A 85 7.89 -7.17 -11.14
C SER A 85 7.62 -6.87 -9.67
N HIS A 86 7.19 -5.65 -9.35
CA HIS A 86 6.92 -5.26 -7.98
C HIS A 86 5.74 -6.05 -7.39
N VAL A 87 4.68 -6.28 -8.17
CA VAL A 87 3.56 -7.12 -7.74
C VAL A 87 3.97 -8.57 -7.52
N ALA A 88 4.82 -9.14 -8.38
CA ALA A 88 5.35 -10.48 -8.17
C ALA A 88 6.13 -10.59 -6.84
N PHE A 89 6.88 -9.54 -6.48
CA PHE A 89 7.53 -9.47 -5.17
C PHE A 89 6.52 -9.39 -4.01
N ILE A 90 5.42 -8.65 -4.15
CA ILE A 90 4.34 -8.61 -3.13
C ILE A 90 3.76 -10.01 -2.88
N ASP A 91 3.62 -10.83 -3.93
CA ASP A 91 3.13 -12.20 -3.81
C ASP A 91 4.11 -13.09 -3.03
N GLU A 92 5.40 -12.99 -3.34
CA GLU A 92 6.46 -13.71 -2.62
C GLU A 92 6.55 -13.26 -1.15
N ALA A 93 6.53 -11.95 -0.91
CA ALA A 93 6.51 -11.35 0.42
C ALA A 93 5.27 -11.78 1.22
N SER A 94 4.11 -11.85 0.59
CA SER A 94 2.87 -12.36 1.20
C SER A 94 3.01 -13.83 1.59
N ALA A 95 3.58 -14.67 0.71
CA ALA A 95 3.82 -16.07 1.04
C ALA A 95 4.80 -16.24 2.21
N ARG A 96 5.84 -15.40 2.28
CA ARG A 96 6.82 -15.42 3.38
C ARG A 96 6.21 -14.92 4.68
N TRP A 97 5.47 -13.82 4.65
CA TRP A 97 4.71 -13.31 5.80
C TRP A 97 3.68 -14.33 6.29
N GLY A 98 2.97 -14.99 5.38
CA GLY A 98 2.05 -16.09 5.69
C GLY A 98 2.68 -17.14 6.61
N ARG A 99 3.89 -17.60 6.27
CA ARG A 99 4.64 -18.55 7.12
C ARG A 99 5.01 -17.99 8.50
N VAL A 100 5.30 -16.69 8.59
CA VAL A 100 5.60 -16.02 9.87
C VAL A 100 4.36 -15.96 10.75
N VAL A 101 3.23 -15.49 10.21
CA VAL A 101 1.99 -15.32 10.98
C VAL A 101 1.32 -16.66 11.32
N ASP A 102 1.53 -17.70 10.51
CA ASP A 102 1.09 -19.06 10.82
C ASP A 102 1.72 -19.57 12.14
N GLY A 103 2.96 -19.13 12.46
CA GLY A 103 3.68 -19.47 13.69
C GLY A 103 3.25 -18.67 14.94
N VAL A 104 2.41 -17.64 14.79
CA VAL A 104 1.91 -16.83 15.92
C VAL A 104 0.78 -17.56 16.67
N GLY A 105 0.02 -18.39 15.97
CA GLY A 105 -1.18 -19.06 16.51
C GLY A 105 -2.42 -18.16 16.53
N PRO A 106 -3.46 -18.54 17.30
CA PRO A 106 -4.69 -17.76 17.39
C PRO A 106 -4.46 -16.40 18.06
N PHE A 107 -5.05 -15.35 17.52
CA PHE A 107 -5.00 -14.00 18.10
C PHE A 107 -6.26 -13.21 17.79
N SER A 108 -6.54 -12.21 18.62
CA SER A 108 -7.60 -11.24 18.40
C SER A 108 -7.07 -9.84 18.70
N VAL A 109 -7.27 -8.95 17.75
CA VAL A 109 -6.79 -7.57 17.78
C VAL A 109 -7.97 -6.66 17.50
N ARG A 110 -8.12 -5.63 18.33
CA ARG A 110 -9.01 -4.51 18.05
C ARG A 110 -8.36 -3.25 18.62
N ARG A 111 -7.96 -2.32 17.76
CA ARG A 111 -7.21 -1.14 18.16
C ARG A 111 -7.73 0.10 17.45
N LEU A 112 -8.06 1.14 18.22
CA LEU A 112 -8.31 2.48 17.69
C LEU A 112 -6.97 3.15 17.39
N LEU A 113 -6.83 3.67 16.17
CA LEU A 113 -5.64 4.37 15.70
C LEU A 113 -6.03 5.74 15.13
N ARG A 114 -5.23 6.76 15.44
CA ARG A 114 -5.49 8.13 14.96
C ARG A 114 -5.43 8.25 13.44
N ARG A 115 -4.55 7.48 12.81
CA ARG A 115 -4.37 7.41 11.35
C ARG A 115 -4.02 5.98 10.99
N VAL A 116 -4.68 5.44 9.97
CA VAL A 116 -4.38 4.13 9.40
C VAL A 116 -3.93 4.31 7.96
N TYR A 117 -2.68 3.97 7.68
CA TYR A 117 -2.07 4.03 6.36
C TYR A 117 -2.14 2.68 5.66
N MET A 118 -2.33 2.68 4.35
CA MET A 118 -2.34 1.46 3.53
C MET A 118 -1.53 1.66 2.25
N PRO A 119 -0.23 1.30 2.21
CA PRO A 119 0.58 1.43 1.00
C PRO A 119 0.22 0.39 -0.07
N TYR A 120 -0.43 -0.69 0.33
CA TYR A 120 -0.91 -1.77 -0.54
C TYR A 120 -2.38 -2.10 -0.28
N SER A 121 -3.11 -2.42 -1.34
CA SER A 121 -4.46 -2.98 -1.28
C SER A 121 -4.59 -4.11 -2.31
N GLY A 122 -4.52 -5.37 -1.85
CA GLY A 122 -4.38 -6.51 -2.75
C GLY A 122 -3.10 -6.38 -3.59
N HIS A 123 -3.24 -6.43 -4.92
CA HIS A 123 -2.15 -6.22 -5.90
C HIS A 123 -2.09 -4.77 -6.43
N ALA A 124 -2.63 -3.81 -5.68
CA ALA A 124 -2.53 -2.39 -5.99
C ALA A 124 -1.54 -1.69 -5.05
N LEU A 125 -0.64 -0.92 -5.65
CA LEU A 125 0.22 0.07 -5.01
C LEU A 125 -0.61 1.35 -4.89
N THR A 126 -1.06 1.68 -3.69
CA THR A 126 -1.99 2.80 -3.48
C THR A 126 -1.40 3.84 -2.54
N LEU A 127 -1.07 5.00 -3.12
CA LEU A 127 -0.66 6.18 -2.35
C LEU A 127 -1.87 7.00 -1.90
N THR A 128 -3.08 6.69 -2.39
CA THR A 128 -4.33 7.35 -1.96
C THR A 128 -4.54 7.21 -0.46
N TYR A 129 -4.38 6.01 0.10
CA TYR A 129 -4.52 5.78 1.56
C TYR A 129 -3.27 6.13 2.36
N VAL A 130 -2.27 6.74 1.70
CA VAL A 130 -1.08 7.31 2.32
C VAL A 130 -1.22 8.82 2.38
N ALA A 131 -1.67 9.44 1.28
CA ALA A 131 -2.08 10.84 1.21
C ALA A 131 -3.28 11.16 2.12
N TYR A 132 -4.27 10.27 2.11
CA TYR A 132 -5.53 10.42 2.84
C TYR A 132 -5.76 9.18 3.71
N PRO A 133 -5.03 9.04 4.85
CA PRO A 133 -5.21 7.90 5.75
C PRO A 133 -6.58 7.95 6.42
N PHE A 134 -7.10 6.79 6.83
CA PHE A 134 -8.35 6.74 7.59
C PHE A 134 -8.13 7.36 8.99
N PRO A 135 -8.80 8.46 9.34
CA PRO A 135 -8.63 9.11 10.64
C PRO A 135 -9.48 8.42 11.69
N ASP A 136 -8.95 8.28 12.91
CA ASP A 136 -9.67 7.72 14.08
C ASP A 136 -10.40 6.40 13.76
N ALA A 137 -9.71 5.51 13.03
CA ALA A 137 -10.24 4.24 12.57
C ALA A 137 -9.84 3.09 13.50
N VAL A 138 -10.68 2.06 13.56
CA VAL A 138 -10.39 0.83 14.27
C VAL A 138 -9.79 -0.18 13.32
N VAL A 139 -8.62 -0.71 13.65
CA VAL A 139 -8.07 -1.90 12.99
C VAL A 139 -8.43 -3.11 13.84
N ALA A 140 -9.15 -4.05 13.22
CA ALA A 140 -9.60 -5.28 13.85
C ALA A 140 -9.12 -6.49 13.07
N ALA A 141 -8.65 -7.53 13.76
CA ALA A 141 -8.28 -8.79 13.15
C ALA A 141 -8.58 -9.93 14.11
N GLU A 142 -9.06 -11.05 13.57
CA GLU A 142 -9.21 -12.29 14.32
C GLU A 142 -8.58 -13.42 13.51
N SER A 143 -7.63 -14.14 14.10
CA SER A 143 -7.09 -15.39 13.57
C SER A 143 -7.51 -16.52 14.50
N ARG A 144 -8.35 -17.44 13.99
CA ARG A 144 -8.84 -18.59 14.76
C ARG A 144 -8.02 -19.86 14.54
N GLY A 145 -7.21 -19.89 13.49
CA GLY A 145 -6.48 -21.09 13.10
C GLY A 145 -5.28 -21.35 14.00
N ARG A 146 -5.10 -22.63 14.38
CA ARG A 146 -4.01 -23.07 15.27
C ARG A 146 -2.71 -23.39 14.53
N THR A 147 -2.83 -23.88 13.31
CA THR A 147 -1.69 -24.31 12.46
C THR A 147 -1.41 -23.34 11.32
N MET A 148 -2.44 -22.58 10.94
CA MET A 148 -2.40 -21.63 9.84
C MET A 148 -3.29 -20.45 10.24
N ALA A 149 -2.83 -19.23 10.01
CA ALA A 149 -3.61 -18.04 10.31
C ALA A 149 -4.79 -17.94 9.32
N ILE A 150 -6.01 -17.80 9.84
CA ILE A 150 -7.22 -17.73 9.03
C ILE A 150 -8.03 -16.53 9.49
N GLY A 151 -8.20 -15.57 8.58
CA GLY A 151 -8.96 -14.36 8.87
C GLY A 151 -8.57 -13.20 7.96
N SER A 152 -9.10 -12.03 8.31
CA SER A 152 -8.79 -10.76 7.65
C SER A 152 -8.50 -9.71 8.69
N VAL A 153 -7.68 -8.75 8.29
CA VAL A 153 -7.46 -7.49 8.99
C VAL A 153 -8.38 -6.47 8.35
N VAL A 154 -9.22 -5.84 9.16
CA VAL A 154 -10.30 -4.95 8.74
C VAL A 154 -10.04 -3.57 9.30
N VAL A 155 -10.25 -2.54 8.47
CA VAL A 155 -10.31 -1.14 8.91
C VAL A 155 -11.78 -0.73 9.00
N GLU A 156 -12.20 -0.34 10.19
CA GLU A 156 -13.54 0.19 10.48
C GLU A 156 -13.45 1.70 10.71
N TRP A 157 -14.25 2.47 9.99
CA TRP A 157 -14.34 3.93 10.13
C TRP A 157 -15.79 4.37 10.10
N GLY A 158 -16.22 5.20 11.05
CA GLY A 158 -17.63 5.60 11.18
C GLY A 158 -18.59 4.44 11.44
N GLY A 159 -18.12 3.33 12.02
CA GLY A 159 -18.93 2.13 12.28
C GLY A 159 -19.12 1.19 11.08
N VAL A 160 -18.48 1.48 9.94
CA VAL A 160 -18.53 0.63 8.74
C VAL A 160 -17.15 0.12 8.36
N LYS A 161 -17.11 -1.04 7.71
CA LYS A 161 -15.90 -1.60 7.11
C LYS A 161 -15.54 -0.81 5.85
N VAL A 162 -14.39 -0.12 5.88
CA VAL A 162 -13.91 0.69 4.74
C VAL A 162 -12.77 0.03 3.97
N ALA A 163 -12.02 -0.87 4.59
CA ALA A 163 -10.99 -1.66 3.92
C ALA A 163 -10.79 -3.03 4.58
N SER A 164 -10.22 -3.98 3.84
CA SER A 164 -9.70 -5.23 4.42
C SER A 164 -8.59 -5.84 3.60
N ALA A 165 -7.71 -6.56 4.30
CA ALA A 165 -6.70 -7.41 3.72
C ALA A 165 -6.70 -8.78 4.41
N GLY A 166 -6.29 -9.83 3.71
CA GLY A 166 -6.12 -11.14 4.32
C GLY A 166 -5.02 -11.10 5.38
N VAL A 167 -5.17 -11.84 6.48
CA VAL A 167 -4.18 -11.84 7.58
C VAL A 167 -2.78 -12.31 7.13
N ARG A 168 -2.74 -13.11 6.06
CA ARG A 168 -1.52 -13.67 5.45
C ARG A 168 -0.99 -12.83 4.28
N THR A 169 -1.59 -11.69 3.94
CA THR A 169 -1.07 -10.83 2.86
C THR A 169 -0.16 -9.75 3.42
N LEU A 170 0.74 -9.22 2.59
CA LEU A 170 1.61 -8.10 2.99
C LEU A 170 0.81 -6.86 3.40
N ALA A 171 -0.31 -6.57 2.72
CA ALA A 171 -1.24 -5.50 3.12
C ALA A 171 -1.82 -5.75 4.53
N GLY A 172 -2.16 -7.00 4.85
CA GLY A 172 -2.59 -7.38 6.20
C GLY A 172 -1.48 -7.20 7.24
N ALA A 173 -0.24 -7.52 6.88
CA ALA A 173 0.93 -7.30 7.74
C ALA A 173 1.10 -5.82 8.10
N PHE A 174 1.00 -4.91 7.12
CA PHE A 174 1.10 -3.46 7.39
C PHE A 174 -0.03 -2.92 8.26
N LEU A 175 -1.25 -3.45 8.13
CA LEU A 175 -2.35 -3.09 9.02
C LEU A 175 -2.13 -3.62 10.46
N LEU A 176 -1.70 -4.88 10.60
CA LEU A 176 -1.35 -5.45 11.90
C LEU A 176 -0.18 -4.72 12.56
N ALA A 177 0.82 -4.30 11.78
CA ALA A 177 1.99 -3.60 12.28
C ALA A 177 1.62 -2.28 12.96
N GLN A 178 0.58 -1.59 12.48
CA GLN A 178 0.08 -0.37 13.09
C GLN A 178 -0.74 -0.66 14.37
N ALA A 179 -1.49 -1.77 14.39
CA ALA A 179 -2.44 -2.09 15.47
C ALA A 179 -1.82 -2.86 16.65
N THR A 180 -0.90 -3.78 16.36
CA THR A 180 -0.27 -4.69 17.33
C THR A 180 1.18 -5.05 16.94
N PRO A 181 2.09 -4.07 16.86
CA PRO A 181 3.50 -4.33 16.50
C PRO A 181 4.21 -5.32 17.45
N GLU A 182 3.69 -5.51 18.65
CA GLU A 182 4.18 -6.46 19.65
C GLU A 182 3.88 -7.92 19.36
N LEU A 183 2.96 -8.21 18.43
CA LEU A 183 2.54 -9.59 18.11
C LEU A 183 3.70 -10.44 17.54
N THR A 184 4.63 -9.83 16.81
CA THR A 184 5.88 -10.46 16.38
C THR A 184 6.95 -9.42 16.07
N PRO A 185 8.25 -9.71 16.27
CA PRO A 185 9.33 -8.79 15.91
C PRO A 185 9.26 -8.24 14.48
N VAL A 186 8.78 -9.05 13.53
CA VAL A 186 8.60 -8.65 12.12
C VAL A 186 7.64 -7.46 12.00
N LEU A 187 6.52 -7.47 12.73
CA LEU A 187 5.53 -6.38 12.70
C LEU A 187 6.08 -5.09 13.32
N LYS A 188 6.95 -5.20 14.32
CA LYS A 188 7.65 -4.04 14.89
C LYS A 188 8.57 -3.37 13.87
N GLU A 189 9.27 -4.15 13.04
CA GLU A 189 10.09 -3.60 11.96
C GLU A 189 9.22 -3.02 10.84
N LEU A 190 8.20 -3.75 10.37
CA LEU A 190 7.29 -3.27 9.33
C LEU A 190 6.59 -1.95 9.73
N ARG A 191 6.27 -1.78 11.02
CA ARG A 191 5.71 -0.52 11.51
C ARG A 191 6.68 0.65 11.31
N LYS A 192 7.95 0.47 11.68
CA LYS A 192 8.99 1.51 11.49
C LYS A 192 9.18 1.83 10.01
N THR A 193 9.26 0.80 9.16
CA THR A 193 9.35 0.96 7.71
C THR A 193 8.15 1.72 7.15
N LEU A 194 6.94 1.46 7.64
CA LEU A 194 5.75 2.21 7.22
C LEU A 194 5.79 3.68 7.66
N GLU A 195 6.22 3.95 8.89
CA GLU A 195 6.38 5.33 9.40
C GLU A 195 7.38 6.11 8.52
N GLU A 196 8.48 5.48 8.13
CA GLU A 196 9.47 6.08 7.22
C GLU A 196 8.96 6.19 5.77
N PHE A 197 8.21 5.21 5.27
CA PHE A 197 7.56 5.26 3.96
C PHE A 197 6.64 6.49 3.85
N VAL A 198 5.80 6.72 4.87
CA VAL A 198 4.91 7.88 4.94
C VAL A 198 5.72 9.17 4.95
N ALA A 199 6.80 9.25 5.74
CA ALA A 199 7.66 10.43 5.77
C ALA A 199 8.30 10.74 4.41
N ARG A 200 8.81 9.72 3.72
CA ARG A 200 9.39 9.85 2.37
C ARG A 200 8.35 10.23 1.32
N PHE A 201 7.14 9.67 1.40
CA PHE A 201 6.02 10.07 0.55
C PHE A 201 5.72 11.56 0.70
N LEU A 202 5.58 12.04 1.94
CA LEU A 202 5.28 13.46 2.21
C LEU A 202 6.42 14.41 1.79
N SER A 203 7.65 13.93 1.64
CA SER A 203 8.76 14.75 1.15
C SER A 203 8.79 14.91 -0.37
N ILE A 204 8.22 13.97 -1.12
CA ILE A 204 8.18 13.99 -2.60
C ILE A 204 6.81 14.37 -3.16
N SER A 205 5.77 14.35 -2.33
CA SER A 205 4.38 14.59 -2.74
C SER A 205 3.89 15.97 -2.33
N ALA A 206 2.99 16.55 -3.12
CA ALA A 206 2.24 17.75 -2.75
C ALA A 206 1.08 17.44 -1.79
N CYS A 207 0.72 16.17 -1.59
CA CYS A 207 -0.30 15.74 -0.62
C CYS A 207 0.19 16.00 0.81
N ARG A 208 -0.51 16.83 1.59
CA ARG A 208 -0.16 17.19 2.98
C ARG A 208 -1.32 17.00 3.94
#